data_AF-A0A3D3K1C0-F1
#
_entry.id   AF-A0A3D3K1C0-F1
#
_cell.length_a   1.000
_cell.length_b   1.000
_cell.length_c   1.000
_cell.angle_alpha   90.00
_cell.angle_beta   90.00
_cell.angle_gamma   90.00
#
_symmetry.space_group_name_H-M   'P 1'
#
loop_
_entity.id
_entity.type
_entity.pdbx_description
1 polymer ?
#
loop_
_entity_poly.entity_id
_entity_poly.type
_entity_poly.pdbx_seq_one_letter_code
_entity_poly.pdbx_strand_id
1 'polypeptide(L)'
;MDFSLMLNAHRGFAYLILLSSAIFIIALLMTMFGYSGRITKLLRKSTLFTMIFFHTQALIGLIMLFFFSPGFKAAKEAGTLMKDAVSRNTYVEHPTAMVIAAVLLTILNKKFKTNDKIQMSWVIMAVIALALMLWAFQWHRLFGGAA
;
A
#
# COMPACT_ATOMS: atom_id res chain seq x y z
N MET A 1 -0.51 -24.71 -2.87
CA MET A 1 0.50 -23.65 -2.94
C MET A 1 1.21 -23.58 -1.60
N ASP A 2 2.52 -23.37 -1.61
CA ASP A 2 3.32 -23.24 -0.38
C ASP A 2 3.33 -21.79 0.12
N PHE A 3 3.44 -21.61 1.44
CA PHE A 3 3.51 -20.29 2.08
C PHE A 3 4.74 -19.50 1.63
N SER A 4 5.88 -20.16 1.43
CA SER A 4 7.12 -19.51 1.00
C SER A 4 6.98 -18.86 -0.38
N LEU A 5 6.29 -19.53 -1.31
CA LEU A 5 6.01 -19.03 -2.65
C LEU A 5 5.14 -17.78 -2.61
N MET A 6 4.04 -17.82 -1.85
CA MET A 6 3.13 -16.68 -1.66
C MET A 6 3.85 -15.50 -1.00
N LEU A 7 4.67 -15.76 0.02
CA LEU A 7 5.46 -14.74 0.71
C LEU A 7 6.48 -14.07 -0.21
N ASN A 8 7.20 -14.84 -1.02
CA ASN A 8 8.16 -14.30 -1.98
C ASN A 8 7.47 -13.47 -3.07
N ALA A 9 6.31 -13.93 -3.57
CA ALA A 9 5.49 -13.14 -4.49
C ALA A 9 5.05 -11.81 -3.86
N HIS A 10 4.49 -11.86 -2.64
CA HIS A 10 4.07 -10.67 -1.90
C HIS A 10 5.23 -9.70 -1.63
N ARG A 11 6.43 -10.21 -1.31
CA ARG A 11 7.64 -9.38 -1.16
C ARG A 11 8.06 -8.74 -2.47
N GLY A 12 8.02 -9.48 -3.58
CA GLY A 12 8.33 -8.94 -4.91
C GLY A 12 7.42 -7.76 -5.29
N PHE A 13 6.11 -7.91 -5.07
CA PHE A 13 5.14 -6.83 -5.29
C PHE A 13 5.30 -5.66 -4.30
N ALA A 14 5.75 -5.91 -3.07
CA ALA A 14 6.06 -4.84 -2.11
C ALA A 14 7.15 -3.89 -2.64
N TYR A 15 8.20 -4.43 -3.28
CA TYR A 15 9.24 -3.59 -3.92
C TYR A 15 8.68 -2.78 -5.10
N LEU A 16 7.77 -3.35 -5.90
CA LEU A 16 7.09 -2.62 -6.97
C LEU A 16 6.20 -1.49 -6.43
N ILE A 17 5.57 -1.69 -5.27
CA ILE A 17 4.81 -0.65 -4.58
C ILE A 17 5.71 0.49 -4.13
N LEU A 18 6.87 0.20 -3.54
CA LEU A 18 7.81 1.25 -3.12
C LEU A 18 8.29 2.07 -4.32
N LEU A 19 8.67 1.41 -5.42
CA LEU A 19 9.10 2.08 -6.64
C LEU A 19 7.97 2.94 -7.25
N SER A 20 6.78 2.36 -7.43
CA SER A 20 5.65 3.09 -8.03
C SER A 20 5.17 4.23 -7.13
N SER A 21 5.20 4.07 -5.81
CA SER A 21 4.86 5.13 -4.85
C SER A 21 5.87 6.28 -4.89
N ALA A 22 7.18 5.98 -5.02
CA ALA A 22 8.19 7.01 -5.20
C ALA A 22 7.96 7.84 -6.48
N ILE A 23 7.69 7.16 -7.60
CA ILE A 23 7.36 7.84 -8.87
C ILE A 23 6.07 8.66 -8.74
N PHE A 24 5.06 8.14 -8.04
CA PHE A 24 3.83 8.85 -7.77
C PHE A 24 4.06 10.13 -6.95
N ILE A 25 4.86 10.06 -5.87
CA ILE A 25 5.22 11.23 -5.05
C ILE A 25 5.93 12.28 -5.91
N ILE A 26 6.93 11.88 -6.70
CA ILE A 26 7.66 12.80 -7.58
C ILE A 26 6.69 13.48 -8.57
N ALA A 27 5.81 12.72 -9.21
CA ALA A 27 4.81 13.25 -10.13
C ALA A 27 3.80 14.20 -9.46
N LEU A 28 3.42 13.90 -8.21
CA LEU A 28 2.50 14.71 -7.41
C LEU A 28 3.16 16.05 -7.06
N LEU A 29 4.40 16.03 -6.57
CA LEU A 29 5.15 17.24 -6.21
C LEU A 29 5.43 18.13 -7.42
N MET A 30 5.81 17.55 -8.56
CA MET A 30 5.99 18.31 -9.81
C MET A 30 4.69 18.99 -10.27
N THR A 31 3.55 18.32 -10.09
CA THR A 31 2.24 18.89 -10.44
C THR A 31 1.83 19.98 -9.45
N MET A 32 2.15 19.80 -8.16
CA MET A 32 1.79 20.72 -7.09
C MET A 32 2.60 22.02 -7.10
N PHE A 33 3.92 21.92 -7.30
CA PHE A 33 4.81 23.09 -7.39
C PHE A 33 4.96 23.65 -8.80
N GLY A 34 4.38 22.98 -9.80
CA GLY A 34 4.33 23.49 -11.16
C GLY A 34 3.38 24.68 -11.29
N TYR A 35 3.79 25.70 -12.05
CA TYR A 35 3.08 26.98 -12.20
C TYR A 35 1.59 26.87 -12.57
N SER A 36 1.17 25.79 -13.25
CA SER A 36 -0.20 25.64 -13.75
C SER A 36 -1.12 24.78 -12.88
N GLY A 37 -0.58 24.00 -11.94
CA GLY A 37 -1.32 22.96 -11.21
C GLY A 37 -2.00 21.92 -12.11
N ARG A 38 -1.66 21.87 -13.41
CA ARG A 38 -2.32 21.00 -14.38
C ARG A 38 -1.85 19.57 -14.20
N ILE A 39 -2.81 18.66 -14.09
CA ILE A 39 -2.56 17.23 -13.93
C ILE A 39 -1.82 16.71 -15.17
N THR A 40 -0.58 16.30 -14.98
CA THR A 40 0.28 15.81 -16.04
C THR A 40 -0.07 14.37 -16.43
N LYS A 41 0.30 13.96 -17.66
CA LYS A 41 0.21 12.55 -18.08
C LYS A 41 1.00 11.63 -17.13
N LEU A 42 2.12 12.11 -16.61
CA LEU A 42 2.94 11.37 -15.65
C LEU A 42 2.18 11.12 -14.35
N LEU A 43 1.54 12.14 -13.76
CA LEU A 43 0.72 11.98 -12.55
C LEU A 43 -0.45 11.00 -12.76
N ARG A 44 -1.15 11.08 -13.91
CA ARG A 44 -2.24 10.14 -14.22
C ARG A 44 -1.75 8.70 -14.31
N LYS A 45 -0.63 8.48 -15.02
CA LYS A 45 -0.06 7.13 -15.20
C LYS A 45 0.51 6.59 -13.90
N SER A 46 1.30 7.37 -13.16
CA SER A 46 1.90 6.92 -11.91
C SER A 46 0.81 6.55 -10.90
N THR A 47 -0.21 7.40 -10.71
CA THR A 47 -1.34 7.09 -9.81
C THR A 47 -2.06 5.80 -10.21
N LEU A 48 -2.27 5.58 -11.51
CA LEU A 48 -2.90 4.36 -12.02
C LEU A 48 -2.08 3.12 -11.70
N PHE A 49 -0.76 3.14 -11.98
CA PHE A 49 0.11 2.00 -11.71
C PHE A 49 0.24 1.72 -10.21
N THR A 50 0.46 2.76 -9.40
CA THR A 50 0.51 2.63 -7.93
C THR A 50 -0.79 2.01 -7.41
N MET A 51 -1.95 2.50 -7.85
CA MET A 51 -3.25 1.95 -7.45
C MET A 51 -3.37 0.47 -7.83
N ILE A 52 -3.01 0.07 -9.06
CA ILE A 52 -3.04 -1.35 -9.48
C ILE A 52 -2.15 -2.20 -8.58
N PHE A 53 -0.91 -1.79 -8.33
CA PHE A 53 0.01 -2.57 -7.50
C PHE A 53 -0.48 -2.71 -6.06
N PHE A 54 -1.08 -1.67 -5.47
CA PHE A 54 -1.70 -1.76 -4.15
C PHE A 54 -2.82 -2.78 -4.09
N HIS A 55 -3.69 -2.85 -5.11
CA HIS A 55 -4.78 -3.84 -5.13
C HIS A 55 -4.24 -5.26 -5.31
N THR A 56 -3.28 -5.46 -6.22
CA THR A 56 -2.63 -6.76 -6.41
C THR A 56 -1.93 -7.22 -5.13
N GLN A 57 -1.21 -6.32 -4.46
CA GLN A 57 -0.54 -6.62 -3.19
C GLN A 57 -1.53 -6.95 -2.07
N ALA A 58 -2.61 -6.18 -1.95
CA ALA A 58 -3.64 -6.43 -0.96
C ALA A 58 -4.31 -7.79 -1.20
N LEU A 59 -4.62 -8.13 -2.45
CA LEU A 59 -5.23 -9.42 -2.79
C LEU A 59 -4.30 -10.59 -2.45
N ILE A 60 -3.03 -10.53 -2.88
CA ILE A 60 -2.03 -11.57 -2.56
C ILE A 60 -1.83 -11.66 -1.05
N GLY A 61 -1.74 -10.52 -0.35
CA GLY A 61 -1.55 -10.45 1.09
C GLY A 61 -2.72 -11.06 1.87
N LEU A 62 -3.96 -10.78 1.48
CA LEU A 62 -5.15 -11.34 2.11
C LEU A 62 -5.26 -12.85 1.87
N ILE A 63 -4.99 -13.31 0.64
CA ILE A 63 -4.97 -14.75 0.33
C ILE A 63 -3.88 -15.45 1.16
N MET A 64 -2.68 -14.87 1.23
CA MET A 64 -1.60 -15.39 2.06
C MET A 64 -1.98 -15.44 3.55
N LEU A 65 -2.59 -14.38 4.08
CA LEU A 65 -2.99 -14.25 5.48
C LEU A 65 -4.00 -15.33 5.91
N PHE A 66 -5.08 -15.49 5.16
CA PHE A 66 -6.17 -16.37 5.57
C PHE A 66 -5.95 -17.85 5.23
N PHE A 67 -5.28 -18.15 4.13
CA PHE A 67 -5.16 -19.54 3.66
C PHE A 67 -3.81 -20.18 3.97
N PHE A 68 -2.73 -19.40 3.89
CA PHE A 68 -1.37 -19.95 3.88
C PHE A 68 -0.52 -19.57 5.10
N SER A 69 -0.91 -18.59 5.92
CA SER A 69 -0.09 -18.08 7.03
C SER A 69 -0.15 -18.97 8.28
N PRO A 70 0.95 -19.67 8.66
CA PRO A 70 0.98 -20.47 9.88
C PRO A 70 1.01 -19.60 11.14
N GLY A 71 1.74 -18.48 11.10
CA GLY A 71 1.86 -17.55 12.22
C GLY A 71 0.54 -16.87 12.58
N PHE A 72 -0.31 -16.55 11.60
CA PHE A 72 -1.64 -16.02 11.85
C PHE A 72 -2.54 -17.05 12.56
N LYS A 73 -2.52 -18.31 12.11
CA LYS A 73 -3.27 -19.40 12.74
C LYS A 73 -2.83 -19.61 14.20
N ALA A 74 -1.52 -19.70 14.42
CA ALA A 74 -0.96 -19.86 15.76
C ALA A 74 -1.32 -18.68 16.70
N ALA A 75 -1.18 -17.43 16.24
CA ALA A 75 -1.53 -16.26 17.03
C ALA A 75 -3.03 -16.16 17.35
N LYS A 76 -3.89 -16.64 16.44
CA LYS A 76 -5.34 -16.72 16.63
C LYS A 76 -5.69 -17.79 17.67
N GLU A 77 -5.14 -18.99 17.54
CA GLU A 77 -5.39 -20.12 18.47
C GLU A 77 -4.87 -19.82 19.88
N ALA A 78 -3.70 -19.18 20.00
CA ALA A 78 -3.13 -18.78 21.28
C ALA A 78 -3.84 -17.56 21.92
N GLY A 79 -4.75 -16.89 21.21
CA GLY A 79 -5.40 -15.66 21.68
C GLY A 79 -4.44 -14.49 21.89
N THR A 80 -3.25 -14.54 21.28
CA THR A 80 -2.20 -13.50 21.39
C THR A 80 -2.31 -12.43 20.30
N LEU A 81 -3.11 -12.67 19.26
CA LEU A 81 -3.24 -11.81 18.08
C LEU A 81 -3.38 -10.32 18.38
N MET A 82 -4.19 -9.94 19.38
CA MET A 82 -4.39 -8.54 19.78
C MET A 82 -3.50 -8.11 20.95
N LYS A 83 -2.99 -9.06 21.72
CA LYS A 83 -2.19 -8.81 22.94
C LYS A 83 -0.75 -8.47 22.59
N ASP A 84 -0.17 -9.19 21.64
CA ASP A 84 1.19 -8.95 21.17
C ASP A 84 1.22 -7.84 20.12
N ALA A 85 2.09 -6.85 20.33
CA ALA A 85 2.19 -5.68 19.47
C ALA A 85 2.66 -6.05 18.06
N VAL A 86 3.59 -7.01 17.93
CA VAL A 86 4.12 -7.44 16.63
C VAL A 86 3.04 -8.17 15.83
N SER A 87 2.35 -9.12 16.46
CA SER A 87 1.26 -9.88 15.85
C SER A 87 0.10 -8.98 15.42
N ARG A 88 -0.30 -8.03 16.28
CA ARG A 88 -1.38 -7.07 15.96
C ARG A 88 -0.99 -6.19 14.78
N ASN A 89 0.24 -5.68 14.77
CA ASN A 89 0.71 -4.84 13.67
C ASN A 89 0.77 -5.61 12.35
N THR A 90 1.34 -6.82 12.34
CA THR A 90 1.49 -7.62 11.11
C THR A 90 0.16 -8.13 10.56
N TYR A 91 -0.73 -8.64 11.41
CA TYR A 91 -1.90 -9.39 10.96
C TYR A 91 -3.20 -8.59 10.97
N VAL A 92 -3.23 -7.42 11.62
CA VAL A 92 -4.44 -6.60 11.74
C VAL A 92 -4.19 -5.19 11.22
N GLU A 93 -3.24 -4.45 11.79
CA GLU A 93 -3.03 -3.04 11.46
C GLU A 93 -2.50 -2.87 10.02
N HIS A 94 -1.50 -3.68 9.63
CA HIS A 94 -0.93 -3.70 8.29
C HIS A 94 -1.98 -3.95 7.19
N PRO A 95 -2.68 -5.10 7.15
CA PRO A 95 -3.66 -5.36 6.09
C PRO A 95 -4.78 -4.31 6.08
N THR A 96 -5.22 -3.84 7.26
CA THR A 96 -6.25 -2.80 7.36
C THR A 96 -5.80 -1.49 6.73
N ALA A 97 -4.60 -1.01 7.08
CA ALA A 97 -4.03 0.21 6.54
C ALA A 97 -3.79 0.11 5.02
N MET A 98 -3.32 -1.04 4.52
CA MET A 98 -3.12 -1.26 3.08
C MET A 98 -4.43 -1.20 2.29
N VAL A 99 -5.51 -1.78 2.83
CA VAL A 99 -6.84 -1.72 2.20
C VAL A 99 -7.35 -0.28 2.16
N ILE A 100 -7.24 0.46 3.27
CA ILE A 100 -7.65 1.88 3.31
C ILE A 100 -6.83 2.69 2.29
N ALA A 101 -5.51 2.50 2.23
CA ALA A 101 -4.66 3.18 1.27
C ALA A 101 -5.04 2.84 -0.20
N ALA A 102 -5.36 1.57 -0.49
CA ALA A 102 -5.82 1.16 -1.81
C ALA A 102 -7.14 1.85 -2.21
N VAL A 103 -8.10 1.96 -1.29
CA VAL A 103 -9.37 2.67 -1.53
C VAL A 103 -9.12 4.16 -1.80
N LEU A 104 -8.28 4.82 -1.01
CA LEU A 104 -7.94 6.23 -1.22
C LEU A 104 -7.25 6.45 -2.59
N LEU A 105 -6.33 5.56 -2.98
CA LEU A 105 -5.69 5.61 -4.30
C LEU A 105 -6.68 5.41 -5.44
N THR A 106 -7.71 4.58 -5.27
CA THR A 106 -8.80 4.44 -6.25
C THR A 106 -9.56 5.74 -6.44
N ILE A 107 -9.89 6.43 -5.34
CA ILE A 107 -10.57 7.74 -5.39
C ILE A 107 -9.67 8.76 -6.10
N LEU A 108 -8.38 8.84 -5.75
CA LEU A 108 -7.41 9.73 -6.38
C LEU A 108 -7.27 9.48 -7.88
N ASN A 109 -7.14 8.22 -8.29
CA ASN A 109 -7.06 7.84 -9.70
C ASN A 109 -8.31 8.31 -10.47
N LYS A 110 -9.51 8.17 -9.89
CA LYS A 110 -10.76 8.69 -10.49
C LYS A 110 -10.73 10.22 -10.61
N LYS A 111 -10.30 10.93 -9.56
CA LYS A 111 -10.21 12.41 -9.56
C LYS A 111 -9.23 12.91 -10.61
N PHE A 112 -8.02 12.32 -10.69
CA PHE A 112 -7.02 12.76 -11.66
C PHE A 112 -7.36 12.43 -13.12
N LYS A 113 -8.20 11.42 -13.36
CA LYS A 113 -8.70 11.10 -14.71
C LYS A 113 -9.77 12.06 -15.21
N THR A 114 -10.60 12.57 -14.31
CA THR A 114 -11.80 13.36 -14.63
C THR A 114 -11.60 14.87 -14.50
N ASN A 115 -10.44 15.31 -14.03
CA ASN A 115 -10.13 16.73 -13.80
C ASN A 115 -8.77 17.09 -14.41
N ASP A 116 -8.62 18.37 -14.74
CA ASP A 116 -7.41 18.88 -15.40
C ASP A 116 -6.48 19.66 -14.46
N LYS A 117 -6.97 20.09 -13.31
CA LYS A 117 -6.18 20.79 -12.27
C LYS A 117 -6.24 20.05 -10.95
N ILE A 118 -5.13 20.00 -10.23
CA ILE A 118 -5.04 19.39 -8.91
C ILE A 118 -5.69 20.28 -7.85
N GLN A 119 -6.32 19.68 -6.85
CA GLN A 119 -6.84 20.36 -5.66
C GLN A 119 -6.05 19.95 -4.42
N MET A 120 -5.89 20.88 -3.48
CA MET A 120 -5.14 20.63 -2.23
C MET A 120 -5.74 19.47 -1.42
N SER A 121 -7.07 19.31 -1.41
CA SER A 121 -7.75 18.18 -0.76
C SER A 121 -7.29 16.82 -1.31
N TRP A 122 -6.95 16.73 -2.60
CA TRP A 122 -6.47 15.48 -3.21
C TRP A 122 -5.00 15.22 -2.86
N VAL A 123 -4.20 16.27 -2.71
CA VAL A 123 -2.84 16.15 -2.20
C VAL A 123 -2.87 15.63 -0.77
N ILE A 124 -3.71 16.20 0.10
CA ILE A 124 -3.87 15.75 1.48
C ILE A 124 -4.29 14.27 1.51
N MET A 125 -5.26 13.88 0.68
CA MET A 125 -5.68 12.49 0.56
C MET A 125 -4.53 11.56 0.11
N ALA A 126 -3.70 12.00 -0.84
CA ALA A 126 -2.53 11.25 -1.28
C ALA A 126 -1.49 11.10 -0.16
N VAL A 127 -1.25 12.16 0.61
CA VAL A 127 -0.36 12.13 1.78
C VAL A 127 -0.90 11.17 2.83
N ILE A 128 -2.20 11.19 3.14
CA ILE A 128 -2.81 10.25 4.09
C ILE A 128 -2.66 8.81 3.61
N ALA A 129 -2.94 8.53 2.33
CA ALA A 129 -2.81 7.18 1.78
C ALA A 129 -1.36 6.66 1.89
N LEU A 130 -0.38 7.49 1.57
CA LEU A 130 1.04 7.15 1.66
C LEU A 130 1.51 7.05 3.11
N ALA A 131 1.03 7.92 4.02
CA ALA A 131 1.36 7.87 5.43
C ALA A 131 0.85 6.58 6.07
N LEU A 132 -0.40 6.18 5.78
CA LEU A 132 -0.95 4.89 6.22
C LEU A 132 -0.14 3.72 5.69
N MET A 133 0.25 3.77 4.40
CA MET A 133 1.13 2.76 3.82
C MET A 133 2.45 2.69 4.60
N LEU A 134 3.18 3.79 4.71
CA LEU A 134 4.53 3.82 5.31
C LEU A 134 4.52 3.45 6.80
N TRP A 135 3.49 3.87 7.54
CA TRP A 135 3.34 3.57 8.97
C TRP A 135 3.12 2.08 9.23
N ALA A 136 2.21 1.46 8.50
CA ALA A 136 1.86 0.06 8.72
C ALA A 136 2.76 -0.91 7.93
N PHE A 137 3.69 -0.40 7.12
CA PHE A 137 4.56 -1.21 6.27
C PHE A 137 5.50 -2.09 7.10
N GLN A 138 5.60 -3.37 6.74
CA GLN A 138 6.43 -4.34 7.46
C GLN A 138 7.91 -4.27 7.02
N TRP A 139 8.59 -3.15 7.32
CA TRP A 139 9.97 -2.88 6.89
C TRP A 139 10.94 -4.01 7.25
N HIS A 140 10.90 -4.49 8.49
CA HIS A 140 11.78 -5.56 8.97
C HIS A 140 11.58 -6.86 8.17
N ARG A 141 10.32 -7.26 7.96
CA ARG A 141 9.96 -8.47 7.21
C ARG A 141 10.29 -8.36 5.72
N LEU A 142 10.25 -7.15 5.15
CA LEU A 142 10.62 -6.93 3.74
C LEU A 142 12.10 -7.24 3.51
N PHE A 143 12.99 -6.73 4.37
CA PHE A 143 14.44 -6.90 4.25
C PHE A 143 14.97 -8.24 4.80
N GLY A 144 14.08 -9.18 5.13
CA GLY A 144 14.47 -10.50 5.62
C GLY A 144 14.83 -10.53 7.10
N GLY A 145 14.51 -9.47 7.85
CA GLY A 145 14.55 -9.50 9.30
C GLY A 145 13.53 -10.50 9.84
N ALA A 146 14.02 -11.50 10.58
CA ALA A 146 13.16 -12.42 11.32
C ALA A 146 12.42 -11.62 12.41
N ALA A 147 11.09 -11.74 12.42
CA ALA A 147 10.24 -11.34 13.54
C ALA A 147 9.74 -12.62 14.22
#